data_AF-A0A158AYK3-F1
#
_entry.id   AF-A0A158AYK3-F1
#
_cell.length_a   1.000
_cell.length_b   1.000
_cell.length_c   1.000
_cell.angle_alpha   90.00
_cell.angle_beta   90.00
_cell.angle_gamma   90.00
#
_symmetry.space_group_name_H-M   'P 1'
#
loop_
_entity.id
_entity.type
_entity.pdbx_description
1 polymer ?
#
loop_
_entity_poly.entity_id
_entity_poly.type
_entity_poly.pdbx_seq_one_letter_code
_entity_poly.pdbx_strand_id
1 'polypeptide(L)'
;MKNIDSNASLLLVRGGVPLQDVRGGFLIRIIDSNDLENVNYILRSEDGASYCGQLNISAHENRNNLLMMALDYGLPISLAGDQRGNIIGMAIGPSDSPIPSLNSTFLKLQDTRTGIVVRIVDKDQGAAVHYVLQTNDGSRYCVHMWPNGESYDNRNNLFMMALRTNMAVTVTGSPHHEVTAIAIGS
;
A
#
# COMPACT_ATOMS: atom_id res chain seq x y z
N MET A 1 -43.82 -0.97 -25.93
CA MET A 1 -42.93 -2.16 -25.94
C MET A 1 -41.72 -1.88 -26.81
N LYS A 2 -40.56 -1.62 -26.20
CA LYS A 2 -39.24 -2.14 -26.60
C LYS A 2 -38.19 -1.70 -25.56
N ASN A 3 -37.33 -2.65 -25.24
CA ASN A 3 -36.43 -2.75 -24.10
C ASN A 3 -35.60 -1.51 -23.79
N ILE A 4 -35.65 -1.09 -22.52
CA ILE A 4 -34.48 -0.51 -21.87
C ILE A 4 -33.80 -1.69 -21.19
N ASP A 5 -32.89 -2.34 -21.91
CA ASP A 5 -31.92 -3.23 -21.29
C ASP A 5 -31.00 -2.34 -20.47
N SER A 6 -31.40 -2.15 -19.20
CA SER A 6 -30.58 -1.54 -18.16
C SER A 6 -29.30 -2.34 -18.13
N ASN A 7 -28.23 -1.73 -18.63
CA ASN A 7 -26.88 -2.23 -18.64
C ASN A 7 -26.46 -2.42 -17.18
N ALA A 8 -26.79 -3.58 -16.61
CA ALA A 8 -26.39 -3.99 -15.29
C ALA A 8 -24.87 -4.07 -15.35
N SER A 9 -24.22 -3.01 -14.85
CA SER A 9 -22.77 -2.91 -14.78
C SER A 9 -22.23 -4.22 -14.23
N LEU A 10 -21.33 -4.84 -14.99
CA LEU A 10 -20.64 -6.07 -14.66
C LEU A 10 -20.31 -6.14 -13.17
N LEU A 11 -21.09 -7.00 -12.52
CA LEU A 11 -21.08 -7.49 -11.15
C LEU A 11 -19.76 -7.27 -10.39
N LEU A 12 -19.61 -6.12 -9.73
CA LEU A 12 -18.83 -6.08 -8.49
C LEU A 12 -19.45 -7.11 -7.54
N VAL A 13 -18.70 -8.13 -7.17
CA VAL A 13 -19.11 -9.05 -6.10
C VAL A 13 -19.38 -8.17 -4.86
N ARG A 14 -20.63 -8.09 -4.43
CA ARG A 14 -21.10 -7.19 -3.36
C ARG A 14 -20.41 -7.54 -2.03
N GLY A 15 -19.23 -6.98 -1.81
CA GLY A 15 -18.47 -7.11 -0.55
C GLY A 15 -18.45 -5.82 0.28
N GLY A 16 -18.92 -4.70 -0.26
CA GLY A 16 -18.91 -3.39 0.40
C GLY A 16 -19.36 -2.24 -0.53
N VAL A 17 -19.34 -1.01 0.00
CA VAL A 17 -19.54 0.23 -0.77
C VAL A 17 -18.33 0.47 -1.68
N PRO A 18 -18.47 0.87 -2.95
CA PRO A 18 -17.31 1.21 -3.79
C PRO A 18 -16.40 2.24 -3.09
N LEU A 19 -15.10 1.98 -3.08
CA LEU A 19 -14.10 2.90 -2.54
C LEU A 19 -13.90 4.05 -3.53
N GLN A 20 -14.38 5.26 -3.20
CA GLN A 20 -14.31 6.42 -4.10
C GLN A 20 -13.49 7.58 -3.53
N ASP A 21 -12.87 7.36 -2.38
CA ASP A 21 -12.10 8.32 -1.62
C ASP A 21 -11.00 7.61 -0.82
N VAL A 22 -10.35 8.35 0.09
CA VAL A 22 -9.37 7.77 1.00
C VAL A 22 -10.06 7.22 2.24
N ARG A 23 -9.87 5.92 2.51
CA ARG A 23 -10.41 5.24 3.69
C ARG A 23 -9.32 4.50 4.42
N GLY A 24 -9.27 4.66 5.75
CA GLY A 24 -8.43 3.90 6.67
C GLY A 24 -9.17 2.71 7.26
N GLY A 25 -8.45 1.65 7.62
CA GLY A 25 -9.01 0.45 8.23
C GLY A 25 -8.11 -0.76 8.10
N PHE A 26 -8.74 -1.95 8.02
CA PHE A 26 -8.06 -3.23 7.83
C PHE A 26 -8.62 -3.94 6.61
N LEU A 27 -7.76 -4.58 5.83
CA LEU A 27 -8.23 -5.55 4.84
C LEU A 27 -8.82 -6.74 5.58
N ILE A 28 -10.02 -7.14 5.19
CA ILE A 28 -10.73 -8.26 5.82
C ILE A 28 -11.02 -9.40 4.83
N ARG A 29 -10.89 -9.14 3.53
CA ARG A 29 -11.19 -10.12 2.49
C ARG A 29 -10.57 -9.75 1.15
N ILE A 30 -10.16 -10.77 0.41
CA ILE A 30 -9.83 -10.69 -1.02
C ILE A 30 -10.88 -11.51 -1.77
N ILE A 31 -11.37 -10.96 -2.87
CA ILE A 31 -12.30 -11.62 -3.77
C ILE A 31 -11.65 -11.64 -5.14
N ASP A 32 -11.14 -12.82 -5.50
CA ASP A 32 -10.72 -13.11 -6.85
C ASP A 32 -11.96 -13.15 -7.77
N SER A 33 -11.89 -12.45 -8.89
CA SER A 33 -12.99 -12.37 -9.84
C SER A 33 -12.67 -13.21 -11.08
N ASN A 34 -13.67 -13.61 -11.86
CA ASN A 34 -13.41 -14.35 -13.11
C ASN A 34 -12.70 -13.50 -14.18
N ASP A 35 -12.50 -12.21 -13.91
CA ASP A 35 -11.60 -11.36 -14.68
C ASP A 35 -10.18 -11.56 -14.17
N LEU A 36 -9.36 -12.26 -14.97
CA LEU A 36 -8.00 -12.70 -14.64
C LEU A 36 -7.06 -11.55 -14.26
N GLU A 37 -7.40 -10.31 -14.61
CA GLU A 37 -6.56 -9.15 -14.33
C GLU A 37 -7.01 -8.37 -13.09
N ASN A 38 -8.20 -8.62 -12.55
CA ASN A 38 -8.79 -7.77 -11.52
C ASN A 38 -9.16 -8.53 -10.24
N VAL A 39 -8.62 -8.04 -9.13
CA VAL A 39 -8.89 -8.55 -7.78
C VAL A 39 -9.59 -7.48 -6.95
N ASN A 40 -10.62 -7.88 -6.20
CA ASN A 40 -11.32 -6.96 -5.30
C ASN A 40 -10.85 -7.15 -3.85
N TYR A 41 -10.57 -6.04 -3.18
CA TYR A 41 -10.12 -5.95 -1.80
C TYR A 41 -11.21 -5.31 -0.95
N ILE A 42 -11.57 -5.95 0.17
CA ILE A 42 -12.55 -5.43 1.11
C ILE A 42 -11.83 -4.84 2.32
N LEU A 43 -11.97 -3.52 2.47
CA LEU A 43 -11.48 -2.74 3.60
C LEU A 43 -12.61 -2.56 4.61
N ARG A 44 -12.38 -2.87 5.88
CA ARG A 44 -13.26 -2.49 6.99
C ARG A 44 -12.66 -1.30 7.74
N SER A 45 -13.37 -0.19 7.75
CA SER A 45 -13.00 1.01 8.52
C SER A 45 -13.29 0.84 10.00
N GLU A 46 -12.75 1.76 10.80
CA GLU A 46 -12.90 1.74 12.27
C GLU A 46 -14.36 1.86 12.73
N ASP A 47 -15.19 2.57 11.97
CA ASP A 47 -16.64 2.69 12.19
C ASP A 47 -17.43 1.42 11.82
N GLY A 48 -16.74 0.38 11.33
CA GLY A 48 -17.31 -0.90 10.93
C GLY A 48 -17.86 -0.93 9.50
N ALA A 49 -17.86 0.18 8.77
CA ALA A 49 -18.26 0.20 7.37
C ALA A 49 -17.28 -0.63 6.52
N SER A 50 -17.79 -1.22 5.44
CA SER A 50 -16.98 -2.04 4.53
C SER A 50 -16.97 -1.41 3.14
N TYR A 51 -15.77 -1.20 2.61
CA TYR A 51 -15.50 -0.61 1.31
C TYR A 51 -14.84 -1.64 0.39
N CYS A 52 -15.17 -1.58 -0.89
CA CYS A 52 -14.65 -2.47 -1.93
C CYS A 52 -13.80 -1.65 -2.91
N GLY A 53 -12.51 -1.98 -3.01
CA GLY A 53 -11.61 -1.44 -4.02
C GLY A 53 -11.17 -2.53 -4.99
N GLN A 54 -11.15 -2.22 -6.28
CA GLN A 54 -10.66 -3.11 -7.33
C GLN A 54 -9.22 -2.76 -7.70
N LEU A 55 -8.37 -3.76 -7.90
CA LEU A 55 -7.01 -3.59 -8.38
C LEU A 55 -6.79 -4.41 -9.65
N ASN A 56 -6.29 -3.76 -10.69
CA ASN A 56 -5.69 -4.47 -11.83
C ASN A 56 -4.31 -4.98 -11.41
N ILE A 57 -4.17 -6.29 -11.22
CA ILE A 57 -2.96 -6.92 -10.68
C ILE A 57 -1.84 -7.03 -11.71
N SER A 58 -2.16 -7.04 -13.01
CA SER A 58 -1.15 -7.07 -14.08
C SER A 58 -0.45 -5.72 -14.21
N ALA A 59 -1.17 -4.62 -13.99
CA ALA A 59 -0.62 -3.27 -13.96
C ALA A 59 0.05 -2.90 -12.63
N HIS A 60 -0.32 -3.57 -11.54
CA HIS A 60 0.08 -3.18 -10.18
C HIS A 60 0.47 -4.38 -9.29
N GLU A 61 1.35 -5.25 -9.79
CA GLU A 61 1.82 -6.45 -9.08
C GLU A 61 2.38 -6.14 -7.67
N ASN A 62 3.20 -5.10 -7.54
CA ASN A 62 3.73 -4.68 -6.23
C ASN A 62 2.62 -4.28 -5.25
N ARG A 63 1.60 -3.55 -5.73
CA ARG A 63 0.46 -3.15 -4.91
C ARG A 63 -0.30 -4.38 -4.45
N ASN A 64 -0.53 -5.33 -5.35
CA ASN A 64 -1.15 -6.60 -5.03
C ASN A 64 -0.38 -7.34 -3.92
N ASN A 65 0.95 -7.48 -4.05
CA ASN A 65 1.80 -8.14 -3.06
C ASN A 65 1.73 -7.44 -1.69
N LEU A 66 1.77 -6.11 -1.66
CA LEU A 66 1.65 -5.31 -0.44
C LEU A 66 0.27 -5.46 0.22
N LEU A 67 -0.81 -5.49 -0.55
CA LEU A 67 -2.17 -5.71 -0.02
C LEU A 67 -2.34 -7.11 0.55
N MET A 68 -1.83 -8.14 -0.15
CA MET A 68 -1.85 -9.52 0.35
C MET A 68 -1.08 -9.67 1.65
N MET A 69 0.13 -9.08 1.73
CA MET A 69 0.90 -9.07 2.98
C MET A 69 0.23 -8.27 4.09
N ALA A 70 -0.37 -7.11 3.79
CA ALA A 70 -1.07 -6.31 4.79
C ALA A 70 -2.25 -7.08 5.38
N LEU A 71 -2.99 -7.83 4.56
CA LEU A 71 -4.03 -8.75 5.02
C LEU A 71 -3.46 -9.87 5.91
N ASP A 72 -2.44 -10.59 5.44
CA ASP A 72 -1.83 -11.71 6.18
C ASP A 72 -1.26 -11.26 7.54
N TYR A 73 -0.67 -10.06 7.58
CA TYR A 73 -0.05 -9.50 8.78
C TYR A 73 -1.04 -8.78 9.69
N GLY A 74 -2.28 -8.57 9.25
CA GLY A 74 -3.29 -7.82 9.99
C GLY A 74 -2.90 -6.36 10.22
N LEU A 75 -2.21 -5.74 9.25
CA LEU A 75 -1.71 -4.37 9.39
C LEU A 75 -2.79 -3.34 9.03
N PRO A 76 -2.84 -2.20 9.75
CA PRO A 76 -3.70 -1.09 9.38
C PRO A 76 -3.23 -0.50 8.05
N ILE A 77 -4.20 -0.11 7.23
CA ILE A 77 -3.99 0.39 5.88
C ILE A 77 -4.92 1.56 5.59
N SER A 78 -4.49 2.49 4.73
CA SER A 78 -5.36 3.41 4.04
C SER A 78 -5.31 3.14 2.54
N LEU A 79 -6.49 3.08 1.90
CA LEU A 79 -6.62 2.94 0.45
C LEU A 79 -7.24 4.20 -0.14
N ALA A 80 -6.80 4.58 -1.33
CA ALA A 80 -7.43 5.61 -2.14
C ALA A 80 -8.12 4.97 -3.34
N GLY A 81 -9.39 5.29 -3.54
CA GLY A 81 -10.16 4.86 -4.71
C GLY A 81 -10.47 6.00 -5.67
N ASP A 82 -10.62 5.69 -6.95
CA ASP A 82 -11.16 6.61 -7.95
C ASP A 82 -12.71 6.53 -8.01
N GLN A 83 -13.33 7.32 -8.90
CA GLN A 83 -14.79 7.35 -9.06
C GLN A 83 -15.39 5.99 -9.49
N ARG A 84 -14.58 5.08 -10.04
CA ARG A 84 -14.98 3.75 -10.50
C ARG A 84 -14.76 2.67 -9.44
N GLY A 85 -14.14 3.00 -8.32
CA GLY A 85 -13.79 2.00 -7.30
C GLY A 85 -12.41 1.37 -7.50
N ASN A 86 -11.58 1.89 -8.41
CA ASN A 86 -10.24 1.36 -8.62
C ASN A 86 -9.28 1.90 -7.57
N ILE A 87 -8.40 1.05 -7.04
CA ILE A 87 -7.37 1.41 -6.07
C ILE A 87 -6.24 2.15 -6.80
N ILE A 88 -6.09 3.43 -6.48
CA ILE A 88 -5.11 4.34 -7.08
C ILE A 88 -3.95 4.71 -6.13
N GLY A 89 -3.96 4.15 -4.93
CA GLY A 89 -2.89 4.37 -3.96
C GLY A 89 -3.17 3.71 -2.62
N MET A 90 -2.11 3.52 -1.85
CA MET A 90 -2.21 2.89 -0.54
C MET A 90 -1.12 3.36 0.42
N ALA A 91 -1.39 3.20 1.72
CA ALA A 91 -0.39 3.32 2.76
C ALA A 91 -0.60 2.26 3.86
N ILE A 92 0.44 1.56 4.29
CA ILE A 92 0.43 0.56 5.36
C ILE A 92 1.17 1.10 6.59
N GLY A 93 0.69 0.77 7.78
CA GLY A 93 1.16 1.34 9.05
C GLY A 93 0.16 2.38 9.58
N PRO A 94 0.32 2.88 10.82
CA PRO A 94 -0.71 3.65 11.52
C PRO A 94 -1.21 4.82 10.66
N SER A 95 -2.49 4.81 10.30
CA SER A 95 -3.06 5.84 9.43
C SER A 95 -4.56 6.02 9.63
N ASP A 96 -4.90 6.87 10.59
CA ASP A 96 -6.16 7.62 10.65
C ASP A 96 -6.07 8.91 9.81
N SER A 97 -5.04 9.03 8.97
CA SER A 97 -4.71 10.23 8.20
C SER A 97 -4.84 10.00 6.70
N PRO A 98 -5.24 11.02 5.91
CA PRO A 98 -5.17 10.96 4.45
C PRO A 98 -3.77 10.53 4.02
N ILE A 99 -3.65 9.68 3.00
CA ILE A 99 -2.35 9.29 2.41
C ILE A 99 -1.60 10.59 2.07
N PRO A 100 -0.55 10.98 2.83
CA PRO A 100 0.08 12.25 2.63
C PRO A 100 0.66 12.28 1.23
N SER A 101 0.62 13.43 0.58
CA SER A 101 1.58 13.68 -0.48
C SER A 101 2.98 13.53 0.14
N LEU A 102 3.77 12.59 -0.37
CA LEU A 102 5.13 12.28 0.09
C LEU A 102 6.13 13.46 -0.03
N ASN A 103 5.65 14.66 -0.35
CA ASN A 103 6.46 15.77 -0.83
C ASN A 103 6.72 16.87 0.21
N SER A 104 6.11 16.85 1.41
CA SER A 104 6.29 17.95 2.38
C SER A 104 6.60 17.56 3.84
N THR A 105 6.54 16.28 4.22
CA THR A 105 6.62 15.89 5.65
C THR A 105 7.84 15.04 6.03
N PHE A 106 8.60 14.51 5.06
CA PHE A 106 9.68 13.56 5.34
C PHE A 106 11.03 14.02 4.77
N LEU A 107 12.10 13.81 5.53
CA LEU A 107 13.47 14.02 5.09
C LEU A 107 13.82 12.98 4.03
N LYS A 108 14.59 13.33 3.00
CA LYS A 108 15.05 12.36 2.00
C LYS A 108 16.27 11.61 2.52
N LEU A 109 16.23 10.28 2.52
CA LEU A 109 17.36 9.45 2.95
C LEU A 109 18.41 9.39 1.84
N GLN A 110 19.62 9.88 2.11
CA GLN A 110 20.78 9.85 1.19
C GLN A 110 22.03 9.22 1.82
N ASP A 111 21.90 8.72 3.05
CA ASP A 111 22.96 8.13 3.85
C ASP A 111 22.48 6.81 4.47
N THR A 112 23.25 6.26 5.42
CA THR A 112 22.86 5.07 6.18
C THR A 112 22.27 5.47 7.52
N ARG A 113 21.07 4.98 7.83
CA ARG A 113 20.37 5.26 9.09
C ARG A 113 19.74 4.01 9.66
N THR A 114 19.69 3.95 10.99
CA THR A 114 19.01 2.89 11.75
C THR A 114 17.78 3.46 12.45
N GLY A 115 16.64 2.79 12.32
CA GLY A 115 15.38 3.20 12.93
C GLY A 115 14.30 2.13 12.81
N ILE A 116 13.04 2.52 12.97
CA ILE A 116 11.88 1.64 12.77
C ILE A 116 11.09 2.06 11.52
N VAL A 117 10.58 1.09 10.78
CA VAL A 117 9.65 1.36 9.66
C VAL A 117 8.33 1.77 10.28
N VAL A 118 7.84 2.97 9.98
CA VAL A 118 6.57 3.47 10.51
C VAL A 118 5.49 3.58 9.45
N ARG A 119 5.87 3.54 8.17
CA ARG A 119 4.92 3.66 7.07
C ARG A 119 5.49 3.11 5.77
N ILE A 120 4.64 2.49 4.97
CA ILE A 120 4.92 2.11 3.58
C ILE A 120 3.86 2.77 2.71
N VAL A 121 4.23 3.45 1.64
CA VAL A 121 3.31 4.23 0.80
C VAL A 121 3.56 3.92 -0.67
N ASP A 122 2.50 3.60 -1.39
CA ASP A 122 2.53 3.45 -2.83
C ASP A 122 1.56 4.47 -3.46
N LYS A 123 2.08 5.32 -4.35
CA LYS A 123 1.31 6.35 -5.06
C LYS A 123 1.62 6.28 -6.55
N ASP A 124 0.55 6.27 -7.34
CA ASP A 124 0.43 5.88 -8.76
C ASP A 124 1.27 6.59 -9.83
N GLN A 125 2.32 7.35 -9.50
CA GLN A 125 3.20 7.93 -10.52
C GLN A 125 4.56 7.26 -10.49
N GLY A 126 4.60 6.05 -11.07
CA GLY A 126 5.84 5.32 -11.32
C GLY A 126 5.97 3.98 -10.61
N ALA A 127 4.96 3.56 -9.86
CA ALA A 127 4.92 2.30 -9.11
C ALA A 127 6.05 2.15 -8.05
N ALA A 128 6.76 3.24 -7.74
CA ALA A 128 7.74 3.26 -6.68
C ALA A 128 7.05 3.15 -5.31
N VAL A 129 7.54 2.24 -4.48
CA VAL A 129 7.11 2.08 -3.10
C VAL A 129 8.02 2.90 -2.22
N HIS A 130 7.44 3.75 -1.39
CA HIS A 130 8.13 4.59 -0.43
C HIS A 130 8.06 3.99 0.98
N TYR A 131 9.18 4.01 1.69
CA TYR A 131 9.29 3.55 3.07
C TYR A 131 9.67 4.73 3.95
N VAL A 132 8.96 4.87 5.06
CA VAL A 132 9.22 5.91 6.06
C VAL A 132 9.90 5.26 7.27
N LEU A 133 11.15 5.65 7.51
CA LEU A 133 11.97 5.26 8.64
C LEU A 133 11.90 6.35 9.72
N GLN A 134 11.58 5.98 10.96
CA GLN A 134 11.70 6.86 12.11
C GLN A 134 12.93 6.48 12.94
N THR A 135 13.88 7.39 13.07
CA THR A 135 15.09 7.22 13.88
C THR A 135 14.82 7.50 15.36
N ASN A 136 15.75 7.13 16.24
CA ASN A 136 15.57 7.25 17.70
C ASN A 136 15.41 8.71 18.19
N ASP A 137 15.87 9.68 17.42
CA ASP A 137 15.69 11.12 17.66
C ASP A 137 14.29 11.63 17.24
N GLY A 138 13.44 10.77 16.69
CA GLY A 138 12.11 11.10 16.18
C GLY A 138 12.10 11.62 14.74
N SER A 139 13.26 11.81 14.11
CA SER A 139 13.37 12.24 12.72
C SER A 139 12.79 11.18 11.78
N ARG A 140 12.08 11.62 10.74
CA ARG A 140 11.42 10.74 9.77
C ARG A 140 12.02 10.90 8.38
N TYR A 141 12.55 9.82 7.86
CA TYR A 141 13.21 9.74 6.57
C TYR A 141 12.38 8.91 5.58
N CYS A 142 12.32 9.35 4.34
CA CYS A 142 11.69 8.66 3.22
C CYS A 142 12.76 8.18 2.25
N VAL A 143 12.61 6.93 1.83
CA VAL A 143 13.41 6.26 0.80
C VAL A 143 12.43 5.50 -0.11
N HIS A 144 12.78 5.26 -1.36
CA HIS A 144 11.90 4.56 -2.29
C HIS A 144 12.58 3.39 -2.99
N MET A 145 11.78 2.57 -3.65
CA MET A 145 12.23 1.46 -4.48
C MET A 145 11.31 1.34 -5.68
N TRP A 146 11.89 1.18 -6.87
CA TRP A 146 11.14 0.99 -8.11
C TRP A 146 10.76 -0.49 -8.31
N PRO A 147 9.63 -0.80 -8.97
CA PRO A 147 9.34 -2.14 -9.45
C PRO A 147 10.31 -2.48 -10.57
N ASN A 148 11.25 -3.37 -10.30
CA ASN A 148 12.10 -3.94 -11.33
C ASN A 148 11.99 -5.47 -11.19
N GLY A 149 11.52 -6.14 -12.25
CA GLY A 149 11.02 -7.53 -12.24
C GLY A 149 12.01 -8.64 -11.91
N GLU A 150 13.18 -8.35 -11.32
CA GLU A 150 14.20 -9.38 -11.08
C GLU A 150 14.75 -9.47 -9.64
N SER A 151 14.50 -8.54 -8.70
CA SER A 151 15.32 -8.57 -7.46
C SER A 151 14.77 -7.99 -6.14
N TYR A 152 13.50 -7.60 -6.01
CA TYR A 152 13.10 -6.76 -4.87
C TYR A 152 11.90 -7.20 -4.02
N ASP A 153 11.22 -8.31 -4.32
CA ASP A 153 10.17 -8.87 -3.45
C ASP A 153 10.66 -9.15 -2.03
N ASN A 154 11.90 -9.65 -1.91
CA ASN A 154 12.51 -9.91 -0.62
C ASN A 154 12.61 -8.63 0.23
N ARG A 155 12.88 -7.47 -0.37
CA ARG A 155 12.99 -6.20 0.37
C ARG A 155 11.63 -5.70 0.84
N ASN A 156 10.59 -5.83 0.01
CA ASN A 156 9.21 -5.56 0.41
C ASN A 156 8.83 -6.42 1.63
N ASN A 157 9.10 -7.72 1.58
CA ASN A 157 8.84 -8.65 2.69
C ASN A 157 9.60 -8.24 3.95
N LEU A 158 10.88 -7.86 3.81
CA LEU A 158 11.71 -7.39 4.92
C LEU A 158 11.13 -6.11 5.56
N PHE A 159 10.78 -5.09 4.78
CA PHE A 159 10.17 -3.87 5.29
C PHE A 159 8.80 -4.14 5.95
N MET A 160 7.97 -4.98 5.34
CA MET A 160 6.67 -5.38 5.90
C MET A 160 6.81 -6.14 7.21
N MET A 161 7.78 -7.06 7.28
CA MET A 161 8.11 -7.80 8.50
C MET A 161 8.59 -6.85 9.60
N ALA A 162 9.53 -5.95 9.30
CA ALA A 162 10.01 -4.96 10.26
C ALA A 162 8.90 -4.04 10.77
N LEU A 163 8.02 -3.59 9.89
CA LEU A 163 6.84 -2.79 10.26
C LEU A 163 5.93 -3.58 11.20
N ARG A 164 5.65 -4.85 10.90
CA ARG A 164 4.81 -5.73 11.73
C ARG A 164 5.43 -6.00 13.10
N THR A 165 6.72 -6.29 13.16
CA THR A 165 7.40 -6.71 14.40
C THR A 165 7.99 -5.54 15.18
N ASN A 166 7.91 -4.32 14.63
CA ASN A 166 8.57 -3.13 15.16
C ASN A 166 10.09 -3.35 15.36
N MET A 167 10.71 -4.11 14.46
CA MET A 167 12.16 -4.38 14.49
C MET A 167 12.94 -3.19 13.96
N ALA A 168 14.12 -2.96 14.54
CA ALA A 168 15.08 -2.01 14.01
C ALA A 168 15.56 -2.45 12.62
N VAL A 169 15.65 -1.48 11.71
CA VAL A 169 16.20 -1.66 10.38
C VAL A 169 17.27 -0.62 10.13
N THR A 170 18.36 -1.06 9.49
CA THR A 170 19.38 -0.17 8.94
C THR A 170 19.20 -0.10 7.44
N VAL A 171 19.01 1.12 6.92
CA VAL A 171 18.75 1.36 5.50
C VAL A 171 19.79 2.33 4.96
N THR A 172 20.33 2.02 3.79
CA THR A 172 21.19 2.92 3.02
C THR A 172 20.43 3.46 1.82
N GLY A 173 20.34 4.79 1.71
CA GLY A 173 19.75 5.49 0.57
C GLY A 173 20.82 5.98 -0.42
N SER A 174 20.50 5.97 -1.72
CA SER A 174 21.33 6.61 -2.75
C SER A 174 21.11 8.13 -2.83
N PRO A 175 21.90 8.89 -3.60
CA PRO A 175 21.61 10.31 -3.90
C PRO A 175 20.23 10.54 -4.54
N HIS A 176 19.68 9.51 -5.18
CA HIS A 176 18.33 9.50 -5.74
C HIS A 176 17.26 9.02 -4.74
N HIS A 177 17.62 8.78 -3.48
CA HIS A 177 16.72 8.31 -2.40
C HIS A 177 16.21 6.89 -2.64
N GLU A 178 16.94 6.10 -3.41
CA GLU A 178 16.64 4.69 -3.65
C GLU A 178 17.28 3.81 -2.58
N VAL A 179 16.58 2.76 -2.13
CA VAL A 179 17.13 1.76 -1.20
C VAL A 179 18.25 0.98 -1.89
N THR A 180 19.49 1.11 -1.41
CA THR A 180 20.63 0.35 -1.93
C THR A 180 20.98 -0.85 -1.05
N ALA A 181 20.80 -0.73 0.27
CA ALA A 181 21.02 -1.81 1.23
C ALA A 181 19.99 -1.76 2.37
N ILE A 182 19.69 -2.93 2.92
CA ILE A 182 18.83 -3.11 4.09
C ILE A 182 19.39 -4.21 5.00
N ALA A 183 19.37 -3.97 6.31
CA ALA A 183 19.57 -4.98 7.34
C ALA A 183 18.41 -4.89 8.36
N ILE A 184 17.98 -6.03 8.89
CA ILE A 184 16.91 -6.12 9.88
C ILE A 184 17.42 -6.86 11.11
N GLY A 185 17.09 -6.32 12.28
CA GLY A 185 17.56 -6.82 13.56
C GLY A 185 18.84 -6.13 14.02
N SER A 186 19.18 -6.38 15.28
CA SER A 186 20.37 -5.87 15.96
C SER A 186 21.52 -6.86 15.94
#